data_AF-A0A5C7QHG5-F1
#
_entry.id   AF-A0A5C7QHG5-F1
#
_cell.length_a   1.000
_cell.length_b   1.000
_cell.length_c   1.000
_cell.angle_alpha   90.00
_cell.angle_beta   90.00
_cell.angle_gamma   90.00
#
_symmetry.space_group_name_H-M   'P 1'
#
loop_
_entity.id
_entity.type
_entity.pdbx_description
1 polymer ?
#
loop_
_entity_poly.entity_id
_entity_poly.type
_entity_poly.pdbx_seq_one_letter_code
_entity_poly.pdbx_strand_id
1 'polypeptide(L)'
;MKEFVVYLHKRPCGSVFYVGKGLRRRAYDFAPSRRTDWHKNIVAKYGRESIGIEVIECRDEAHAFEVEGREIAKARSEGHVLCNLTDGGEGCSGRAMTEAQAAGLAKGRLPGKPGKKGRRKELDAWRSSPAGRDHVMALGAAGKERLHVERQVVCRCCGVTFTTRSAKAKSCSRLCEQRSRRARDAAAAQH
;
A
#
# COMPACT_ATOMS: atom_id res chain seq x y z
N MET A 1 27.68 -8.09 -12.21
CA MET A 1 27.97 -7.05 -11.21
C MET A 1 26.68 -6.31 -10.90
N LYS A 2 26.43 -5.89 -9.65
CA LYS A 2 25.21 -5.13 -9.33
C LYS A 2 25.49 -3.65 -9.57
N GLU A 3 24.87 -3.07 -10.60
CA GLU A 3 24.95 -1.63 -10.87
C GLU A 3 24.10 -0.88 -9.84
N PHE A 4 24.78 -0.21 -8.91
CA PHE A 4 24.15 0.74 -8.01
C PHE A 4 24.00 2.08 -8.72
N VAL A 5 22.85 2.71 -8.53
CA VAL A 5 22.53 4.01 -9.09
C VAL A 5 21.85 4.86 -8.03
N VAL A 6 22.00 6.16 -8.16
CA VAL A 6 21.13 7.16 -7.54
C VAL A 6 20.12 7.61 -8.59
N TYR A 7 18.86 7.76 -8.19
CA TYR A 7 17.80 8.16 -9.09
C TYR A 7 16.96 9.27 -8.49
N LEU A 8 16.58 10.22 -9.34
CA LEU A 8 15.79 11.40 -9.00
C LEU A 8 14.46 11.29 -9.72
N HIS A 9 13.36 11.49 -8.99
CA HIS A 9 12.05 11.67 -9.60
C HIS A 9 11.72 13.16 -9.66
N LYS A 10 11.33 13.61 -10.85
CA LYS A 10 11.03 14.98 -11.17
C LYS A 10 9.57 15.15 -11.53
N ARG A 11 8.99 16.27 -11.12
CA ARG A 11 7.66 16.70 -11.57
C ARG A 11 7.71 17.07 -13.06
N PRO A 12 6.56 17.19 -13.74
CA PRO A 12 6.53 17.66 -15.13
C PRO A 12 7.21 19.03 -15.33
N CYS A 13 7.23 19.88 -14.30
CA CYS A 13 7.92 21.18 -14.33
C CYS A 13 9.44 21.09 -14.07
N GLY A 14 10.03 19.89 -14.03
CA GLY A 14 11.46 19.66 -13.83
C GLY A 14 11.94 19.66 -12.39
N SER A 15 11.12 20.08 -11.42
CA SER A 15 11.53 20.12 -10.00
C SER A 15 11.64 18.73 -9.39
N VAL A 16 12.73 18.49 -8.67
CA VAL A 16 12.98 17.23 -7.97
C VAL A 16 12.05 17.12 -6.78
N PHE A 17 11.40 15.96 -6.61
CA PHE A 17 10.56 15.71 -5.43
C PHE A 17 10.97 14.44 -4.67
N TYR A 18 11.84 13.60 -5.23
CA TYR A 18 12.34 12.41 -4.56
C TYR A 18 13.73 12.07 -5.06
N VAL A 19 14.61 11.67 -4.15
CA VAL A 19 15.93 11.12 -4.46
C VAL A 19 16.03 9.77 -3.77
N GLY A 20 16.58 8.76 -4.43
CA GLY A 20 16.83 7.47 -3.80
C GLY A 20 17.98 6.71 -4.42
N LYS A 21 18.58 5.79 -3.67
CA LYS A 21 19.59 4.86 -4.19
C LYS A 21 19.11 3.43 -4.36
N GLY A 22 19.77 2.67 -5.21
CA GLY A 22 19.63 1.22 -5.31
C GLY A 22 20.00 0.67 -6.68
N LEU A 23 19.46 -0.50 -7.03
CA LEU A 23 19.65 -1.07 -8.37
C LEU A 23 18.85 -0.29 -9.41
N ARG A 24 19.33 -0.24 -10.66
CA ARG A 24 18.67 0.48 -11.78
C ARG A 24 17.17 0.24 -11.90
N ARG A 25 16.72 -1.01 -11.70
CA ARG A 25 15.29 -1.37 -11.68
C ARG A 25 14.44 -0.58 -10.67
N ARG A 26 15.03 -0.15 -9.55
CA ARG A 26 14.33 0.60 -8.50
C ARG A 26 13.99 2.04 -8.91
N ALA A 27 14.69 2.60 -9.89
CA ALA A 27 14.40 3.93 -10.43
C ALA A 27 13.03 3.96 -11.13
N TYR A 28 12.63 2.84 -11.75
CA TYR A 28 11.37 2.71 -12.47
C TYR A 28 10.25 2.06 -11.64
N ASP A 29 10.54 1.73 -10.38
CA ASP A 29 9.62 1.08 -9.45
C ASP A 29 8.88 2.11 -8.60
N PHE A 30 7.58 2.23 -8.86
CA PHE A 30 6.64 3.09 -8.14
C PHE A 30 5.76 2.29 -7.15
N ALA A 31 6.16 1.07 -6.78
CA ALA A 31 5.36 0.20 -5.94
C ALA A 31 5.00 0.87 -4.58
N PRO A 32 3.72 0.76 -4.14
CA PRO A 32 3.24 1.42 -2.92
C PRO A 32 3.93 0.95 -1.63
N SER A 33 4.49 -0.26 -1.62
CA SER A 33 5.12 -0.86 -0.44
C SER A 33 6.50 -0.29 -0.13
N ARG A 34 7.09 0.53 -1.01
CA ARG A 34 8.44 1.07 -0.88
C ARG A 34 8.51 2.59 -0.87
N ARG A 35 7.36 3.27 -0.88
CA ARG A 35 7.25 4.73 -1.04
C ARG A 35 6.34 5.31 0.04
N THR A 36 6.62 6.56 0.40
CA THR A 36 5.81 7.33 1.35
C THR A 36 4.46 7.68 0.73
N ASP A 37 3.46 7.97 1.56
CA ASP A 37 2.15 8.40 1.06
C ASP A 37 2.25 9.72 0.30
N TRP A 38 3.18 10.59 0.67
CA TRP A 38 3.44 11.82 -0.07
C TRP A 38 3.95 11.55 -1.49
N HIS A 39 4.90 10.63 -1.65
CA HIS A 39 5.38 10.21 -2.97
C HIS A 39 4.22 9.68 -3.83
N LYS A 40 3.38 8.81 -3.25
CA LYS A 40 2.20 8.25 -3.92
C LYS A 40 1.23 9.34 -4.37
N ASN A 41 0.96 10.32 -3.51
CA ASN A 41 0.06 11.44 -3.82
C ASN A 41 0.58 12.29 -4.98
N ILE A 42 1.90 12.52 -5.06
CA ILE A 42 2.51 13.24 -6.18
C ILE A 42 2.36 12.42 -7.48
N VAL A 43 2.70 11.14 -7.47
CA VAL A 43 2.60 10.27 -8.66
C VAL A 43 1.15 10.11 -9.10
N ALA A 44 0.21 9.97 -8.17
CA ALA A 44 -1.22 9.90 -8.46
C ALA A 44 -1.77 11.19 -9.06
N LYS A 45 -1.25 12.35 -8.62
CA LYS A 45 -1.65 13.67 -9.12
C LYS A 45 -1.22 13.90 -10.57
N TYR A 46 0.03 13.57 -10.92
CA TYR A 46 0.58 13.87 -12.24
C TYR A 46 0.50 12.70 -13.24
N GLY A 47 0.28 11.47 -12.75
CA GLY A 47 0.38 10.27 -13.57
C GLY A 47 1.83 9.80 -13.71
N ARG A 48 2.02 8.47 -13.73
CA ARG A 48 3.35 7.84 -13.77
C ARG A 48 4.17 8.25 -14.99
N GLU A 49 3.53 8.32 -16.17
CA GLU A 49 4.19 8.64 -17.45
C GLU A 49 4.74 10.07 -17.48
N SER A 50 4.19 10.97 -16.65
CA SER A 50 4.60 12.38 -16.58
C SER A 50 5.69 12.65 -15.55
N ILE A 51 6.17 11.61 -14.84
CA ILE A 51 7.27 11.73 -13.88
C ILE A 51 8.59 11.54 -14.62
N GLY A 52 9.42 12.59 -14.62
CA GLY A 52 10.78 12.50 -15.13
C GLY A 52 11.66 11.65 -14.20
N ILE A 53 12.48 10.78 -14.77
CA ILE A 53 13.43 9.95 -14.02
C ILE A 53 14.83 10.29 -14.53
N GLU A 54 15.69 10.74 -13.62
CA GLU A 54 17.13 10.89 -13.88
C GLU A 54 17.88 9.83 -13.09
N VAL A 55 18.90 9.22 -13.71
CA VAL A 55 19.69 8.14 -13.13
C VAL A 55 21.16 8.51 -13.20
N ILE A 56 21.84 8.44 -12.05
CA ILE A 56 23.25 8.70 -11.88
C ILE A 56 23.93 7.36 -11.56
N GLU A 57 24.86 6.95 -12.41
CA GLU A 57 25.60 5.70 -12.21
C GLU A 57 26.61 5.81 -11.06
N CYS A 58 26.73 4.74 -10.28
CA CYS A 58 27.65 4.68 -9.14
C CYS A 58 28.54 3.46 -9.23
N ARG A 59 29.79 3.63 -8.80
CA ARG A 59 30.82 2.57 -8.81
C ARG A 59 30.45 1.40 -7.88
N ASP A 60 29.96 1.73 -6.69
CA ASP A 60 29.57 0.78 -5.66
C ASP A 60 28.45 1.36 -4.77
N GLU A 61 28.02 0.60 -3.76
CA GLU A 61 26.96 1.02 -2.85
C GLU A 61 27.37 2.19 -1.94
N ALA A 62 28.64 2.26 -1.53
CA ALA A 62 29.13 3.33 -0.66
C ALA A 62 29.14 4.66 -1.42
N HIS A 63 29.63 4.65 -2.66
CA HIS A 63 29.54 5.79 -3.56
C HIS A 63 28.08 6.20 -3.81
N ALA A 64 27.16 5.25 -4.01
CA ALA A 64 25.74 5.57 -4.18
C ALA A 64 25.11 6.19 -2.92
N PHE A 65 25.59 5.85 -1.73
CA PHE A 65 25.14 6.41 -0.47
C PHE A 65 25.62 7.86 -0.28
N GLU A 66 26.88 8.14 -0.59
CA GLU A 66 27.43 9.50 -0.58
C GLU A 66 26.73 10.40 -1.60
N VAL A 67 26.54 9.90 -2.82
CA VAL A 67 25.85 10.65 -3.89
C VAL A 67 24.39 10.91 -3.52
N GLU A 68 23.67 9.96 -2.91
CA GLU A 68 22.29 10.16 -2.46
C GLU A 68 22.17 11.34 -1.48
N GLY A 69 23.01 11.38 -0.44
CA GLY A 69 23.02 12.48 0.53
C GLY A 69 23.35 13.82 -0.11
N ARG A 70 24.35 13.84 -1.01
CA ARG A 70 24.73 15.05 -1.75
C ARG A 70 23.59 15.59 -2.62
N GLU A 71 22.92 14.73 -3.38
CA GLU A 71 21.81 15.15 -4.25
C GLU A 71 20.58 15.62 -3.44
N ILE A 72 20.32 15.01 -2.28
CA ILE A 72 19.27 15.49 -1.35
C ILE A 72 19.62 16.89 -0.85
N ALA A 73 20.85 17.10 -0.35
CA ALA A 73 21.30 18.40 0.14
C ALA A 73 21.25 19.46 -0.96
N LYS A 74 21.73 19.13 -2.16
CA LYS A 74 21.68 20.00 -3.34
C LYS A 74 20.25 20.39 -3.68
N ALA A 75 19.34 19.42 -3.85
CA ALA A 75 17.95 19.72 -4.19
C ALA A 75 17.25 20.58 -3.12
N ARG A 76 17.53 20.36 -1.83
CA ARG A 76 17.02 21.24 -0.75
C ARG A 76 17.59 22.66 -0.85
N SER A 77 18.90 22.80 -1.12
CA SER A 77 19.54 24.12 -1.30
C SER A 77 19.02 24.89 -2.51
N GLU A 78 18.62 24.18 -3.57
CA GLU A 78 17.96 24.73 -4.76
C GLU A 78 16.47 25.07 -4.52
N GLY A 79 15.97 24.88 -3.29
CA GLY A 79 14.60 25.19 -2.90
C GLY A 79 13.57 24.14 -3.31
N HIS A 80 13.99 22.94 -3.70
CA HIS A 80 13.07 21.86 -4.03
C HIS A 80 12.42 21.24 -2.78
N VAL A 81 11.12 20.95 -2.89
CA VAL A 81 10.34 20.30 -1.84
C VAL A 81 10.38 18.78 -2.04
N LEU A 82 11.30 18.13 -1.31
CA LEU A 82 11.49 16.68 -1.35
C LEU A 82 10.52 15.94 -0.42
N CYS A 83 10.05 14.77 -0.87
CA CYS A 83 9.26 13.84 -0.07
C CYS A 83 10.07 12.75 0.64
N ASN A 84 11.41 12.86 0.58
CA ASN A 84 12.33 12.08 1.41
C ASN A 84 12.06 12.38 2.89
N LEU A 85 11.98 11.34 3.72
CA LEU A 85 11.76 11.48 5.16
C LEU A 85 13.04 11.82 5.93
N THR A 86 14.18 11.56 5.32
CA THR A 86 15.52 11.69 5.93
C THR A 86 16.42 12.43 4.94
N ASP A 87 17.53 12.98 5.42
CA ASP A 87 18.47 13.73 4.59
C ASP A 87 19.41 12.85 3.75
N GLY A 88 19.12 11.55 3.69
CA GLY A 88 20.04 10.55 3.15
C GLY A 88 21.06 10.15 4.21
N GLY A 89 21.82 9.08 3.96
CA GLY A 89 22.84 8.64 4.91
C GLY A 89 22.37 7.70 6.05
N GLU A 90 21.07 7.42 6.15
CA GLU A 90 20.52 6.55 7.21
C GLU A 90 20.15 5.13 6.72
N GLY A 91 20.49 4.80 5.48
CA GLY A 91 20.20 3.49 4.92
C GLY A 91 20.86 2.38 5.72
N CYS A 92 20.17 1.25 5.92
CA CYS A 92 20.78 0.00 6.39
C CYS A 92 21.79 -0.53 5.35
N SER A 93 22.95 0.10 5.23
CA SER A 93 24.10 -0.46 4.51
C SER A 93 24.55 -1.73 5.24
N GLY A 94 24.85 -2.78 4.47
CA GLY A 94 25.45 -4.00 5.02
C GLY A 94 24.56 -4.88 5.91
N ARG A 95 23.25 -4.61 6.06
CA ARG A 95 22.35 -5.50 6.82
C ARG A 95 22.06 -6.78 6.00
N ALA A 96 23.02 -7.69 6.00
CA ALA A 96 22.84 -9.04 5.52
C ALA A 96 21.92 -9.80 6.49
N MET A 97 21.01 -10.58 5.93
CA MET A 97 20.18 -11.48 6.73
C MET A 97 21.10 -12.53 7.36
N THR A 98 21.03 -12.71 8.67
CA THR A 98 21.82 -13.76 9.34
C THR A 98 21.35 -15.14 8.89
N GLU A 99 22.21 -16.16 8.98
CA GLU A 99 21.82 -17.53 8.63
C GLU A 99 20.59 -18.00 9.41
N ALA A 100 20.49 -17.62 10.69
CA ALA A 100 19.32 -17.90 11.53
C ALA A 100 18.03 -17.24 11.00
N GLN A 101 18.12 -15.98 10.54
CA GLN A 101 16.98 -15.28 9.92
C GLN A 101 16.62 -15.89 8.56
N ALA A 102 17.61 -16.29 7.77
CA ALA A 102 17.42 -16.98 6.50
C ALA A 102 16.72 -18.32 6.69
N ALA A 103 17.18 -19.12 7.65
CA ALA A 103 16.60 -20.40 8.04
C ALA A 103 15.19 -20.23 8.63
N GLY A 104 14.95 -19.20 9.44
CA GLY A 104 13.62 -18.85 9.95
C GLY A 104 12.63 -18.52 8.83
N LEU A 105 13.05 -17.73 7.84
CA LEU A 105 12.25 -17.46 6.65
C LEU A 105 12.06 -18.71 5.77
N ALA A 106 13.06 -19.58 5.65
CA ALA A 106 12.94 -20.85 4.94
C ALA A 106 11.91 -21.78 5.62
N LYS A 107 11.97 -21.91 6.95
CA LYS A 107 10.97 -22.62 7.78
C LYS A 107 9.58 -21.97 7.72
N GLY A 108 9.50 -20.66 7.48
CA GLY A 108 8.26 -19.91 7.26
C GLY A 108 7.71 -20.06 5.83
N ARG A 109 8.54 -20.46 4.87
CA ARG A 109 8.15 -20.63 3.46
C ARG A 109 7.57 -22.00 3.14
N LEU A 110 7.69 -22.97 4.05
CA LEU A 110 7.10 -24.30 3.92
C LEU A 110 5.58 -24.23 3.61
N PRO A 111 5.08 -25.00 2.63
CA PRO A 111 3.65 -25.07 2.33
C PRO A 111 2.88 -25.60 3.54
N GLY A 112 1.74 -24.98 3.88
CA GLY A 112 0.83 -25.45 4.94
C GLY A 112 0.64 -24.52 6.14
N LYS A 113 1.44 -23.44 6.31
CA LYS A 113 1.22 -22.49 7.41
C LYS A 113 0.01 -21.56 7.19
N PRO A 114 -0.72 -21.16 8.26
CA PRO A 114 -1.85 -20.24 8.17
C PRO A 114 -1.39 -18.91 7.53
N GLY A 115 -2.10 -18.45 6.49
CA GLY A 115 -1.87 -17.13 5.89
C GLY A 115 -1.21 -17.10 4.50
N LYS A 116 -0.83 -18.23 3.89
CA LYS A 116 -0.44 -18.24 2.47
C LYS A 116 -1.64 -18.47 1.55
N LYS A 117 -1.88 -17.55 0.62
CA LYS A 117 -2.82 -17.68 -0.52
C LYS A 117 -2.28 -18.71 -1.54
N GLY A 118 -2.30 -19.99 -1.20
CA GLY A 118 -2.04 -21.09 -2.14
C GLY A 118 -3.27 -22.00 -2.26
N ARG A 119 -3.49 -22.58 -3.44
CA ARG A 119 -4.52 -23.63 -3.62
C ARG A 119 -4.21 -24.77 -2.67
N ARG A 120 -5.13 -25.05 -1.74
CA ARG A 120 -5.04 -26.19 -0.84
C ARG A 120 -5.70 -27.36 -1.57
N LYS A 121 -4.91 -28.17 -2.29
CA LYS A 121 -5.41 -29.26 -3.14
C LYS A 121 -6.41 -30.16 -2.41
N GLU A 122 -6.14 -30.50 -1.16
CA GLU A 122 -7.03 -31.29 -0.31
C GLU A 122 -8.34 -30.57 0.00
N LEU A 123 -8.30 -29.27 0.32
CA LEU A 123 -9.49 -28.46 0.55
C LEU A 123 -10.29 -28.26 -0.74
N ASP A 124 -9.62 -28.09 -1.87
CA ASP A 124 -10.23 -27.93 -3.19
C ASP A 124 -10.91 -29.25 -3.61
N ALA A 125 -10.25 -30.39 -3.37
CA ALA A 125 -10.82 -31.72 -3.58
C ALA A 125 -12.04 -31.94 -2.66
N TRP A 126 -11.94 -31.61 -1.38
CA TRP A 126 -13.07 -31.70 -0.45
C TRP A 126 -14.23 -30.79 -0.85
N ARG A 127 -13.98 -29.53 -1.21
CA ARG A 127 -15.03 -28.60 -1.71
C ARG A 127 -15.71 -29.11 -2.98
N SER A 128 -15.00 -29.91 -3.78
CA SER A 128 -15.53 -30.50 -5.00
C SER A 128 -16.33 -31.78 -4.74
N SER A 129 -16.15 -32.42 -3.58
CA SER A 129 -16.92 -33.61 -3.16
C SER A 129 -18.39 -33.27 -2.83
N PRO A 130 -19.30 -34.25 -2.83
CA PRO A 130 -20.71 -34.03 -2.46
C PRO A 130 -20.87 -33.37 -1.09
N ALA A 131 -20.22 -33.92 -0.06
CA ALA A 131 -20.28 -33.39 1.30
C ALA A 131 -19.76 -31.94 1.40
N GLY A 132 -18.72 -31.58 0.65
CA GLY A 132 -18.21 -30.22 0.61
C GLY A 132 -19.16 -29.24 -0.08
N ARG A 133 -19.82 -29.67 -1.17
CA ARG A 133 -20.83 -28.86 -1.87
C ARG A 133 -22.04 -28.60 -0.97
N ASP A 134 -22.52 -29.63 -0.29
CA ASP A 134 -23.66 -29.53 0.63
C ASP A 134 -23.35 -28.60 1.79
N HIS A 135 -22.15 -28.72 2.37
CA HIS A 135 -21.69 -27.80 3.42
C HIS A 135 -21.65 -26.35 2.94
N VAL A 136 -21.10 -26.09 1.74
CA VAL A 136 -21.04 -24.73 1.18
C VAL A 136 -22.44 -24.19 0.88
N MET A 137 -23.36 -25.03 0.38
CA MET A 137 -24.76 -24.64 0.17
C MET A 137 -25.47 -24.31 1.48
N ALA A 138 -25.30 -25.13 2.52
CA ALA A 138 -25.86 -24.88 3.85
C ALA A 138 -25.34 -23.57 4.46
N LEU A 139 -24.03 -23.31 4.34
CA LEU A 139 -23.44 -22.02 4.75
C LEU A 139 -24.01 -20.84 3.95
N GLY A 140 -24.24 -21.02 2.63
CA GLY A 140 -24.85 -20.01 1.79
C GLY A 140 -26.30 -19.69 2.21
N ALA A 141 -27.09 -20.71 2.53
CA ALA A 141 -28.46 -20.55 3.03
C ALA A 141 -28.48 -19.82 4.37
N ALA A 142 -27.68 -20.27 5.34
CA ALA A 142 -27.54 -19.61 6.65
C ALA A 142 -27.01 -18.17 6.52
N GLY A 143 -26.12 -17.93 5.56
CA GLY A 143 -25.61 -16.60 5.25
C GLY A 143 -26.69 -15.66 4.73
N LYS A 144 -27.57 -16.14 3.84
CA LYS A 144 -28.71 -15.34 3.34
C LYS A 144 -29.67 -14.99 4.46
N GLU A 145 -30.00 -15.96 5.30
CA GLU A 145 -30.85 -15.76 6.48
C GLU A 145 -30.24 -14.75 7.46
N ARG A 146 -28.93 -14.75 7.69
CA ARG A 146 -28.32 -13.80 8.64
C ARG A 146 -28.08 -12.42 8.04
N LEU A 147 -27.57 -12.36 6.81
CA LEU A 147 -27.07 -11.11 6.23
C LEU A 147 -28.17 -10.30 5.55
N HIS A 148 -29.14 -10.94 4.90
CA HIS A 148 -30.17 -10.25 4.11
C HIS A 148 -31.50 -10.06 4.83
N VAL A 149 -31.53 -10.26 6.15
CA VAL A 149 -32.67 -9.86 6.97
C VAL A 149 -32.90 -8.37 6.86
N GLU A 150 -34.16 -8.04 6.61
CA GLU A 150 -34.67 -6.69 6.60
C GLU A 150 -34.65 -6.12 8.01
N ARG A 151 -34.05 -4.94 8.16
CA ARG A 151 -33.82 -4.30 9.46
C ARG A 151 -34.25 -2.85 9.38
N GLN A 152 -34.85 -2.34 10.45
CA GLN A 152 -35.05 -0.91 10.64
C GLN A 152 -33.80 -0.30 11.26
N VAL A 153 -33.28 0.76 10.64
CA VAL A 153 -32.10 1.48 11.09
C VAL A 153 -32.43 2.96 11.20
N VAL A 154 -31.98 3.59 12.28
CA VAL A 154 -32.08 5.05 12.45
C VAL A 154 -30.88 5.72 11.77
N CYS A 155 -31.15 6.66 10.88
CA CYS A 155 -30.10 7.39 10.17
C CYS A 155 -29.30 8.26 11.14
N ARG A 156 -27.97 8.07 11.17
CA ARG A 156 -27.07 8.86 12.03
C ARG A 156 -27.03 10.35 11.67
N CYS A 157 -27.35 10.69 10.41
CA CYS A 157 -27.29 12.07 9.93
C CYS A 157 -28.57 12.87 10.21
N CYS A 158 -29.75 12.25 10.11
CA CYS A 158 -31.03 12.97 10.15
C CYS A 158 -32.08 12.35 11.08
N GLY A 159 -31.77 11.25 11.77
CA GLY A 159 -32.69 10.60 12.70
C GLY A 159 -33.84 9.82 12.03
N VAL A 160 -33.98 9.85 10.71
CA VAL A 160 -35.04 9.11 10.01
C VAL A 160 -34.80 7.61 10.12
N THR A 161 -35.84 6.89 10.53
CA THR A 161 -35.87 5.42 10.48
C THR A 161 -36.11 4.96 9.05
N PHE A 162 -35.25 4.08 8.54
CA PHE A 162 -35.36 3.50 7.21
C PHE A 162 -35.07 2.01 7.23
N THR A 163 -35.65 1.31 6.27
CA THR A 163 -35.52 -0.14 6.16
C THR A 163 -34.39 -0.52 5.21
N THR A 164 -33.59 -1.51 5.59
CA THR A 164 -32.42 -1.93 4.81
C THR A 164 -32.07 -3.40 5.04
N ARG A 165 -31.51 -4.04 4.02
CA ARG A 165 -30.92 -5.39 4.11
C ARG A 165 -29.41 -5.35 4.40
N SER A 166 -28.81 -4.16 4.49
CA SER A 166 -27.38 -4.02 4.75
C SER A 166 -27.15 -3.80 6.24
N ALA A 167 -26.45 -4.74 6.89
CA ALA A 167 -26.00 -4.60 8.27
C ALA A 167 -25.04 -3.41 8.50
N LYS A 168 -24.51 -2.80 7.42
CA LYS A 168 -23.60 -1.65 7.48
C LYS A 168 -24.27 -0.32 7.15
N ALA A 169 -25.54 -0.33 6.77
CA ALA A 169 -26.26 0.90 6.46
C ALA A 169 -26.35 1.79 7.71
N LYS A 170 -25.96 3.06 7.57
CA LYS A 170 -25.99 4.08 8.64
C LYS A 170 -26.66 5.38 8.20
N SER A 171 -27.01 5.48 6.92
CA SER A 171 -27.57 6.67 6.28
C SER A 171 -28.76 6.26 5.44
N CYS A 172 -29.87 7.00 5.52
CA CYS A 172 -31.08 6.73 4.76
C CYS A 172 -30.95 7.10 3.27
N SER A 173 -29.98 7.95 2.94
CA SER A 173 -29.75 8.42 1.57
C SER A 173 -28.27 8.66 1.30
N ARG A 174 -27.91 8.71 0.01
CA ARG A 174 -26.56 9.09 -0.45
C ARG A 174 -26.15 10.48 0.05
N LEU A 175 -27.11 11.40 0.17
CA LEU A 175 -26.85 12.74 0.70
C LEU A 175 -26.48 12.70 2.19
N CYS A 176 -27.20 11.93 2.99
CA CYS A 176 -26.87 11.71 4.41
C CYS A 176 -25.52 11.03 4.59
N GLU A 177 -25.16 10.12 3.68
CA GLU A 177 -23.84 9.48 3.70
C GLU A 177 -22.71 10.48 3.41
N GLN A 178 -22.90 11.36 2.41
CA GLN A 178 -21.94 12.42 2.08
C GLN A 178 -21.77 13.41 3.24
N ARG A 179 -22.86 13.84 3.88
CA ARG A 179 -22.81 14.70 5.07
C ARG A 179 -22.05 14.03 6.21
N SER A 180 -22.34 12.75 6.48
CA SER A 180 -21.65 11.96 7.51
C SER A 180 -20.15 11.77 7.21
N ARG A 181 -19.76 11.67 5.94
CA ARG A 181 -18.34 11.62 5.52
C ARG A 181 -17.66 12.96 5.79
N ARG A 182 -18.23 14.07 5.32
CA ARG A 182 -17.68 15.42 5.54
C ARG A 182 -17.50 15.74 7.02
N ALA A 183 -18.46 15.37 7.87
CA ALA A 183 -18.35 15.57 9.31
C ALA A 183 -17.18 14.81 9.95
N ARG A 184 -16.89 13.58 9.48
CA ARG A 184 -15.73 12.80 9.95
C ARG A 184 -14.43 13.38 9.45
N ASP A 185 -14.38 13.80 8.18
CA ASP A 185 -13.18 14.41 7.60
C ASP A 185 -12.84 15.72 8.31
N ALA A 186 -13.85 16.53 8.66
CA ALA A 186 -13.69 17.74 9.46
C ALA A 186 -13.17 17.45 10.88
N ALA A 187 -13.71 16.44 11.56
CA ALA A 187 -13.23 16.04 12.89
C ALA A 187 -11.79 15.49 12.85
N ALA A 188 -11.41 14.77 11.79
CA ALA A 188 -10.05 14.25 11.62
C ALA A 188 -9.02 15.34 11.31
N ALA A 189 -9.44 16.49 10.75
CA ALA A 189 -8.57 17.63 10.49
C ALA A 189 -8.31 18.50 11.73
N GLN A 190 -9.00 18.25 12.85
CA GLN A 190 -8.85 18.96 14.12
C GLN A 190 -7.88 18.27 15.10
N HIS A 191 -7.25 17.16 14.69
CA HIS A 191 -6.28 16.36 15.45
C HIS A 191 -4.97 16.22 14.66
#